data_AF-A0A7H4PB48-F1
#
_entry.id   AF-A0A7H4PB48-F1
#
_cell.length_a   1.000
_cell.length_b   1.000
_cell.length_c   1.000
_cell.angle_alpha   90.00
_cell.angle_beta   90.00
_cell.angle_gamma   90.00
#
_symmetry.space_group_name_H-M   'P 1'
#
loop_
_entity.id
_entity.type
_entity.pdbx_description
1 polymer ?
#
loop_
_entity_poly.entity_id
_entity_poly.type
_entity_poly.pdbx_seq_one_letter_code
_entity_poly.pdbx_strand_id
1 'polypeptide(L)'
;MKFKMATGMALAMVLFTSPTVHAALNQQDQLSALETAEKIYDAILGSGAAADARWETPKQLKDISDPVIPGNKLHVLEYTVMDPANGAYQRIHVLVNVDGGVAGAEIIYAGR
;
A
#
# COMPACT_ATOMS: atom_id res chain seq x y z
N MET A 1 45.87 46.85 13.60
CA MET A 1 45.78 45.46 13.12
C MET A 1 44.31 45.14 12.85
N LYS A 2 44.03 44.52 11.70
CA LYS A 2 42.71 44.21 11.15
C LYS A 2 42.17 42.93 11.80
N PHE A 3 40.89 42.88 12.18
CA PHE A 3 40.04 41.70 11.99
C PHE A 3 38.58 42.14 11.76
N LYS A 4 38.15 41.99 10.50
CA LYS A 4 36.76 41.88 10.07
C LYS A 4 36.26 40.49 10.46
N MET A 5 34.98 40.36 10.82
CA MET A 5 34.06 39.27 10.44
C MET A 5 32.72 39.55 11.13
N ALA A 6 31.70 40.01 10.40
CA ALA A 6 30.82 39.28 9.48
C ALA A 6 29.52 38.87 10.19
N THR A 7 28.50 39.69 9.97
CA THR A 7 27.07 39.41 10.13
C THR A 7 26.74 38.02 9.56
N GLY A 8 26.35 37.09 10.43
CA GLY A 8 25.89 35.77 10.05
C GLY A 8 24.48 35.55 10.56
N MET A 9 23.50 36.02 9.79
CA MET A 9 22.08 35.72 9.98
C MET A 9 21.92 34.22 9.70
N ALA A 10 21.86 33.39 10.74
CA ALA A 10 21.61 31.96 10.59
C ALA A 10 20.12 31.77 10.27
N LEU A 11 19.80 31.72 8.97
CA LEU A 11 18.49 31.32 8.47
C LEU A 11 18.33 29.82 8.73
N ALA A 12 17.73 29.47 9.86
CA ALA A 12 17.30 28.11 10.16
C ALA A 12 16.16 27.73 9.20
N MET A 13 16.49 27.13 8.06
CA MET A 13 15.52 26.44 7.22
C MET A 13 15.06 25.18 7.95
N VAL A 14 14.04 25.33 8.78
CA VAL A 14 13.23 24.19 9.23
C VAL A 14 12.46 23.73 8.01
N LEU A 15 13.00 22.74 7.30
CA LEU A 15 12.22 21.94 6.37
C LEU A 15 11.16 21.23 7.22
N PHE A 16 9.95 21.79 7.24
CA PHE A 16 8.76 21.10 7.68
C PHE A 16 8.60 19.89 6.75
N THR A 17 9.13 18.74 7.16
CA THR A 17 8.71 17.46 6.59
C THR A 17 7.28 17.26 7.02
N SER A 18 6.33 17.71 6.19
CA SER A 18 4.92 17.41 6.37
C SER A 18 4.79 15.90 6.58
N PRO A 19 4.27 15.41 7.72
CA PRO A 19 3.78 14.06 7.74
C PRO A 19 2.62 14.05 6.77
N THR A 20 2.82 13.46 5.58
CA THR A 20 1.71 13.09 4.72
C THR A 20 0.92 12.05 5.50
N VAL A 21 -0.05 12.52 6.28
CA VAL A 21 -1.08 11.68 6.86
C VAL A 21 -1.89 11.21 5.67
N HIS A 22 -1.54 10.04 5.13
CA HIS A 22 -2.35 9.37 4.14
C HIS A 22 -3.73 9.18 4.77
N ALA A 23 -4.79 9.58 4.08
CA ALA A 23 -6.13 9.32 4.55
C ALA A 23 -6.27 7.81 4.75
N ALA A 24 -6.64 7.40 5.96
CA ALA A 24 -6.87 5.99 6.25
C ALA A 24 -8.07 5.52 5.41
N LEU A 25 -7.91 4.41 4.68
CA LEU A 25 -9.01 3.79 3.95
C LEU A 25 -10.16 3.46 4.90
N ASN A 26 -11.39 3.72 4.49
CA ASN A 26 -12.55 3.38 5.31
C ASN A 26 -12.75 1.85 5.31
N GLN A 27 -13.60 1.35 6.22
CA GLN A 27 -13.80 -0.10 6.38
C GLN A 27 -14.39 -0.77 5.13
N GLN A 28 -15.26 -0.07 4.39
CA GLN A 28 -15.88 -0.61 3.18
C GLN A 28 -14.83 -0.80 2.07
N ASP A 29 -13.94 0.17 1.89
CA ASP A 29 -12.88 0.10 0.88
C ASP A 29 -11.91 -1.05 1.20
N GLN A 30 -11.61 -1.28 2.49
CA GLN A 30 -10.80 -2.40 2.94
C GLN A 30 -11.47 -3.75 2.64
N LEU A 31 -12.79 -3.86 2.81
CA LEU A 31 -13.54 -5.08 2.47
C LEU A 31 -13.52 -5.35 0.97
N SER A 32 -13.74 -4.33 0.15
CA SER A 32 -13.70 -4.47 -1.32
C SER A 32 -12.29 -4.82 -1.82
N ALA A 33 -11.26 -4.30 -1.17
CA ALA A 33 -9.89 -4.67 -1.46
C ALA A 33 -9.59 -6.13 -1.07
N LEU A 34 -10.07 -6.59 0.09
CA LEU A 34 -9.93 -7.98 0.52
C LEU A 34 -10.62 -8.93 -0.46
N GLU A 35 -11.87 -8.65 -0.85
CA GLU A 35 -12.60 -9.46 -1.83
C GLU A 35 -11.82 -9.58 -3.17
N THR A 36 -11.14 -8.51 -3.59
CA THR A 36 -10.29 -8.55 -4.78
C THR A 36 -9.06 -9.43 -4.58
N ALA A 37 -8.39 -9.32 -3.43
CA ALA A 37 -7.24 -10.15 -3.11
C ALA A 37 -7.63 -11.64 -3.07
N GLU A 38 -8.76 -11.98 -2.47
CA GLU A 38 -9.31 -13.34 -2.42
C GLU A 38 -9.59 -13.89 -3.83
N LYS A 39 -10.22 -13.10 -4.70
CA LYS A 39 -10.47 -13.49 -6.11
C LYS A 39 -9.17 -13.77 -6.87
N ILE A 40 -8.13 -12.99 -6.64
CA ILE A 40 -6.82 -13.21 -7.28
C ILE A 40 -6.17 -14.47 -6.75
N TYR A 41 -6.24 -14.70 -5.45
CA TYR A 41 -5.72 -15.90 -4.82
C TYR A 41 -6.40 -17.15 -5.39
N ASP A 42 -7.72 -17.15 -5.45
CA ASP A 42 -8.53 -18.22 -6.07
C ASP A 42 -8.20 -18.43 -7.55
N ALA A 43 -7.94 -17.35 -8.29
CA ALA A 43 -7.56 -17.45 -9.70
C ALA A 43 -6.20 -18.15 -9.89
N ILE A 44 -5.31 -18.08 -8.90
CA ILE A 44 -3.97 -18.71 -8.95
C ILE A 44 -4.02 -20.18 -8.51
N LEU A 45 -4.72 -20.46 -7.41
CA LEU A 45 -4.67 -21.77 -6.73
C LEU A 45 -5.92 -22.63 -6.93
N GLY A 46 -6.99 -22.05 -7.46
CA GLY A 46 -8.28 -22.72 -7.66
C GLY A 46 -9.39 -22.11 -6.80
N SER A 47 -10.61 -22.20 -7.31
CA SER A 47 -11.81 -21.66 -6.64
C SER A 47 -11.96 -22.21 -5.23
N GLY A 48 -12.16 -21.31 -4.25
CA GLY A 48 -12.34 -21.66 -2.83
C GLY A 48 -11.04 -21.73 -2.03
N ALA A 49 -9.87 -21.64 -2.65
CA ALA A 49 -8.59 -21.68 -1.95
C ALA A 49 -8.45 -20.53 -0.92
N ALA A 50 -8.99 -19.36 -1.22
CA ALA A 50 -8.93 -18.18 -0.36
C ALA A 50 -9.67 -18.38 0.96
N ALA A 51 -10.75 -19.17 0.95
CA ALA A 51 -11.56 -19.44 2.15
C ALA A 51 -10.82 -20.34 3.15
N ASP A 52 -9.97 -21.25 2.65
CA ASP A 52 -9.15 -22.15 3.47
C ASP A 52 -7.81 -21.51 3.87
N ALA A 53 -7.42 -20.40 3.24
CA ALA A 53 -6.15 -19.74 3.46
C ALA A 53 -6.12 -18.91 4.74
N ARG A 54 -4.90 -18.68 5.27
CA ARG A 54 -4.69 -17.83 6.45
C ARG A 54 -4.24 -16.45 6.02
N TRP A 55 -5.15 -15.48 6.11
CA TRP A 55 -4.91 -14.09 5.79
C TRP A 55 -4.38 -13.33 7.00
N GLU A 56 -3.30 -12.58 6.82
CA GLU A 56 -2.85 -11.59 7.79
C GLU A 56 -3.65 -10.28 7.68
N THR A 57 -3.62 -9.46 8.72
CA THR A 57 -4.13 -8.09 8.65
C THR A 57 -3.38 -7.31 7.55
N PRO A 58 -4.09 -6.65 6.60
CA PRO A 58 -3.45 -5.97 5.50
C PRO A 58 -2.61 -4.78 5.98
N LYS A 59 -1.51 -4.53 5.29
CA LYS A 59 -0.64 -3.37 5.53
C LYS A 59 -0.93 -2.30 4.48
N GLN A 60 -1.22 -1.09 4.91
CA GLN A 60 -1.23 0.07 4.01
C GLN A 60 0.21 0.51 3.75
N LEU A 61 0.65 0.37 2.50
CA LEU A 61 1.94 0.86 2.04
C LEU A 61 1.84 2.34 1.66
N LYS A 62 2.96 2.91 1.22
CA LYS A 62 2.99 4.27 0.71
C LYS A 62 2.13 4.39 -0.55
N ASP A 63 1.30 5.43 -0.60
CA ASP A 63 0.49 5.74 -1.78
C ASP A 63 1.36 5.98 -3.02
N ILE A 64 0.87 5.55 -4.18
CA ILE A 64 1.51 5.75 -5.48
C ILE A 64 0.71 6.76 -6.31
N SER A 65 1.34 7.35 -7.34
CA SER A 65 0.60 8.17 -8.30
C SER A 65 -0.30 7.29 -9.15
N ASP A 66 -1.53 7.73 -9.36
CA ASP A 66 -2.45 7.07 -10.30
C ASP A 66 -1.93 7.29 -11.74
N PRO A 67 -1.62 6.21 -12.49
CA PRO A 67 -1.12 6.33 -13.86
C PRO A 67 -2.22 6.70 -14.87
N VAL A 68 -3.50 6.53 -14.51
CA VAL A 68 -4.66 6.80 -15.37
C VAL A 68 -5.19 8.22 -15.13
N ILE A 69 -5.21 8.69 -13.88
CA ILE A 69 -5.74 10.01 -13.51
C ILE A 69 -4.63 10.91 -12.95
N PRO A 70 -4.07 11.83 -13.76
CA PRO A 70 -3.01 12.73 -13.31
C PRO A 70 -3.39 13.56 -12.08
N GLY A 71 -2.51 13.59 -11.09
CA GLY A 71 -2.73 14.30 -9.83
C GLY A 71 -3.37 13.46 -8.73
N ASN A 72 -4.01 12.34 -9.07
CA ASN A 72 -4.59 11.42 -8.10
C ASN A 72 -3.54 10.46 -7.52
N LYS A 73 -3.90 9.85 -6.39
CA LYS A 73 -3.13 8.82 -5.70
C LYS A 73 -3.91 7.53 -5.61
N LEU A 74 -3.19 6.42 -5.58
CA LEU A 74 -3.72 5.10 -5.26
C LEU A 74 -3.17 4.69 -3.90
N HIS A 75 -4.07 4.29 -3.01
CA HIS A 75 -3.76 3.58 -1.78
C HIS A 75 -3.34 2.15 -2.12
N VAL A 76 -2.29 1.66 -1.48
CA VAL A 76 -1.76 0.32 -1.73
C VAL A 76 -1.94 -0.53 -0.48
N LEU A 77 -2.79 -1.53 -0.56
CA LEU A 77 -2.97 -2.53 0.50
C LEU A 77 -2.20 -3.80 0.15
N GLU A 78 -1.23 -4.16 0.98
CA GLU A 78 -0.51 -5.42 0.89
C GLU A 78 -1.19 -6.48 1.76
N TYR A 79 -1.65 -7.55 1.12
CA TYR A 79 -2.14 -8.76 1.74
C TYR A 79 -1.05 -9.82 1.75
N THR A 80 -0.81 -10.40 2.92
CA THR A 80 -0.01 -11.62 3.07
C THR A 80 -0.95 -12.76 3.41
N VAL A 81 -0.88 -13.83 2.64
CA VAL A 81 -1.73 -15.01 2.78
C VAL A 81 -0.86 -16.25 2.76
N MET A 82 -1.15 -17.22 3.63
CA MET A 82 -0.46 -18.48 3.73
C MET A 82 -1.42 -19.64 3.44
N ASP A 83 -1.01 -20.53 2.54
CA ASP A 83 -1.65 -21.81 2.31
C ASP A 83 -1.31 -22.75 3.49
N PRO A 84 -2.29 -23.17 4.31
CA PRO A 84 -2.02 -24.03 5.46
C PRO A 84 -1.64 -25.47 5.06
N ALA A 85 -1.92 -25.91 3.83
CA ALA A 85 -1.65 -27.27 3.39
C ALA A 85 -0.15 -27.53 3.13
N ASN A 86 0.57 -26.51 2.65
CA ASN A 86 1.99 -26.63 2.28
C ASN A 86 2.89 -25.54 2.91
N GLY A 87 2.33 -24.53 3.57
CA GLY A 87 3.07 -23.43 4.18
C GLY A 87 3.61 -22.40 3.18
N ALA A 88 3.23 -22.49 1.91
CA ALA A 88 3.55 -21.48 0.92
C ALA A 88 2.81 -20.18 1.24
N TYR A 89 3.45 -19.05 0.99
CA TYR A 89 2.84 -17.75 1.17
C TYR A 89 2.82 -16.96 -0.12
N GLN A 90 1.80 -16.13 -0.26
CA GLN A 90 1.60 -15.22 -1.38
C GLN A 90 1.49 -13.79 -0.83
N ARG A 91 1.97 -12.84 -1.62
CA ARG A 91 1.80 -11.41 -1.34
C ARG A 91 1.10 -10.74 -2.51
N ILE A 92 -0.02 -10.08 -2.21
CA ILE A 92 -0.88 -9.43 -3.19
C ILE A 92 -0.98 -7.96 -2.81
N HIS A 93 -0.71 -7.05 -3.76
CA HIS A 93 -1.02 -5.63 -3.62
C HIS A 93 -2.37 -5.37 -4.26
N VAL A 94 -3.25 -4.67 -3.56
CA VAL A 94 -4.49 -4.14 -4.11
C VAL A 94 -4.40 -2.63 -4.13
N LEU A 95 -4.65 -2.05 -5.30
CA LEU A 95 -4.60 -0.62 -5.56
C LEU A 95 -6.02 -0.07 -5.45
N VAL A 96 -6.23 0.85 -4.52
CA VAL A 96 -7.53 1.49 -4.27
C VAL A 96 -7.43 2.97 -4.59
N ASN A 97 -8.35 3.49 -5.39
CA ASN A 97 -8.39 4.91 -5.74
C ASN A 97 -8.92 5.76 -4.57
N VAL A 98 -8.85 7.08 -4.73
CA VAL A 98 -9.34 8.05 -3.72
C VAL A 98 -10.86 7.99 -3.47
N ASP A 99 -11.61 7.39 -4.40
CA ASP A 99 -13.07 7.21 -4.29
C ASP A 99 -13.45 5.88 -3.61
N GLY A 100 -12.46 5.10 -3.14
CA GLY A 100 -12.65 3.80 -2.50
C GLY A 100 -12.80 2.62 -3.47
N GLY A 101 -12.75 2.89 -4.78
CA GLY A 101 -12.83 1.87 -5.83
C GLY A 101 -11.51 1.15 -6.06
N VAL A 102 -11.56 -0.16 -6.28
CA VAL A 102 -10.37 -0.95 -6.64
C VAL A 102 -9.96 -0.63 -8.08
N ALA A 103 -8.78 -0.04 -8.24
CA ALA A 103 -8.18 0.33 -9.52
C ALA A 103 -7.41 -0.83 -10.17
N GLY A 104 -6.93 -1.77 -9.37
CA GLY A 104 -6.18 -2.93 -9.84
C GLY A 104 -5.58 -3.73 -8.70
N ALA A 105 -4.90 -4.82 -9.04
CA ALA A 105 -4.16 -5.62 -8.07
C ALA A 105 -3.03 -6.42 -8.74
N GLU A 106 -2.00 -6.70 -7.96
CA GLU A 106 -0.72 -7.21 -8.43
C GLU A 106 -0.24 -8.33 -7.50
N ILE A 107 0.32 -9.41 -8.08
CA ILE A 107 0.94 -10.48 -7.31
C ILE A 107 2.42 -10.14 -7.17
N ILE A 108 2.86 -9.86 -5.94
CA ILE A 108 4.24 -9.48 -5.63
C ILE A 108 5.11 -10.71 -5.39
N TYR A 109 4.51 -11.75 -4.83
CA TYR A 109 5.19 -13.01 -4.58
C TYR A 109 4.19 -14.16 -4.62
N ALA A 110 4.56 -15.23 -5.28
CA ALA A 110 3.83 -16.49 -5.28
C ALA A 110 4.78 -17.62 -4.88
N GLY A 111 4.79 -17.96 -3.59
CA GLY A 111 5.43 -19.18 -3.09
C GLY A 111 4.73 -20.40 -3.69
N ARG A 112 5.51 -21.39 -4.11
CA ARG A 112 5.03 -22.67 -4.63
C ARG A 112 5.59 -23.79 -3.76
#